data_AF-A0A2S0WDG6-F1
#
_entry.id   AF-A0A2S0WDG6-F1
#
_cell.length_a   1.000
_cell.length_b   1.000
_cell.length_c   1.000
_cell.angle_alpha   90.00
_cell.angle_beta   90.00
_cell.angle_gamma   90.00
#
_symmetry.space_group_name_H-M   'P 1'
#
loop_
_entity.id
_entity.type
_entity.pdbx_description
1 polymer ?
#
loop_
_entity_poly.entity_id
_entity_poly.type
_entity_poly.pdbx_seq_one_letter_code
_entity_poly.pdbx_strand_id
1 'polypeptide(L)'
;MTHTTAIAHRHPLALEDLHTIIHHPRSLARPSAAWRPPVKALPPLDSGPRLSAAITRRRVGPRARARIQGWGEQHVPAYLIEIRIADPTGVPVDGTLARAWVDALVTEEFADAVHALPASRAATFVWLADRTFRPVFSPASMFDGMFAA
;
A
#
# COMPACT_ATOMS: atom_id res chain seq x y z
N MET A 1 2.75 12.92 19.56
CA MET A 1 3.40 12.35 18.35
C MET A 1 2.40 11.43 17.69
N THR A 2 2.08 11.60 16.40
CA THR A 2 1.16 10.69 15.69
C THR A 2 1.84 9.33 15.48
N HIS A 3 1.07 8.25 15.28
CA HIS A 3 1.62 6.94 14.96
C HIS A 3 2.53 6.98 13.71
N THR A 4 2.13 7.75 12.69
CA THR A 4 2.90 7.94 11.45
C THR A 4 4.30 8.50 11.73
N THR A 5 4.39 9.60 12.48
CA THR A 5 5.68 10.20 12.85
C THR A 5 6.52 9.26 13.72
N ALA A 6 5.86 8.52 14.64
CA ALA A 6 6.54 7.56 15.49
C ALA A 6 7.17 6.41 14.69
N ILE A 7 6.44 5.87 13.72
CA ILE A 7 6.91 4.81 12.82
C ILE A 7 8.08 5.32 11.97
N ALA A 8 7.92 6.48 11.33
CA ALA A 8 8.97 7.07 10.50
C ALA A 8 10.28 7.29 11.28
N HIS A 9 10.18 7.73 12.53
CA HIS A 9 11.35 7.98 13.37
C HIS A 9 12.00 6.69 13.92
N ARG A 10 11.19 5.72 14.37
CA ARG A 10 11.69 4.55 15.12
C ARG A 10 11.99 3.35 14.24
N HIS A 11 11.37 3.28 13.07
CA HIS A 11 11.46 2.12 12.18
C HIS A 11 11.82 2.50 10.73
N PRO A 12 12.83 3.38 10.48
CA PRO A 12 13.19 3.80 9.13
C PRO A 12 13.63 2.62 8.25
N LEU A 13 14.37 1.66 8.81
CA LEU A 13 14.80 0.46 8.08
C LEU A 13 13.62 -0.40 7.60
N ALA A 14 12.54 -0.48 8.38
CA ALA A 14 11.35 -1.20 7.96
C ALA A 14 10.66 -0.51 6.77
N LEU A 15 10.64 0.82 6.75
CA LEU A 15 10.13 1.60 5.62
C LEU A 15 11.03 1.46 4.38
N GLU A 16 12.35 1.50 4.54
CA GLU A 16 13.31 1.25 3.45
C GLU A 16 13.15 -0.15 2.83
N ASP A 17 12.91 -1.17 3.66
CA ASP A 17 12.62 -2.52 3.19
C ASP A 17 11.33 -2.57 2.37
N LEU A 18 10.26 -1.92 2.83
CA LEU A 18 9.00 -1.82 2.10
C LEU A 18 9.18 -1.07 0.77
N HIS A 19 9.92 0.05 0.77
CA HIS A 19 10.27 0.76 -0.46
C HIS A 19 11.05 -0.13 -1.43
N THR A 20 12.04 -0.87 -0.93
CA THR A 20 12.84 -1.80 -1.73
C THR A 20 11.96 -2.88 -2.36
N ILE A 21 11.01 -3.43 -1.61
CA ILE A 21 10.02 -4.38 -2.16
C ILE A 21 9.21 -3.72 -3.27
N ILE A 22 8.64 -2.52 -3.04
CA ILE A 22 7.83 -1.79 -4.02
C ILE A 22 8.60 -1.51 -5.31
N HIS A 23 9.88 -1.12 -5.20
CA HIS A 23 10.74 -0.75 -6.34
C HIS A 23 11.37 -1.96 -7.03
N HIS A 24 11.22 -3.17 -6.48
CA HIS A 24 11.89 -4.36 -6.99
C HIS A 24 11.66 -4.54 -8.51
N PRO A 25 12.69 -4.86 -9.32
CA PRO A 25 12.59 -4.83 -10.78
C PRO A 25 11.64 -5.92 -11.33
N ARG A 26 11.52 -7.05 -10.64
CA ARG A 26 10.58 -8.11 -11.04
C ARG A 26 9.15 -7.70 -10.69
N SER A 27 8.19 -8.12 -11.52
CA SER A 27 6.77 -7.94 -11.19
C SER A 27 6.44 -8.54 -9.81
N LEU A 28 5.58 -7.88 -9.04
CA LEU A 28 5.07 -8.37 -7.75
C LEU A 28 3.62 -8.84 -7.89
N ALA A 29 3.25 -9.33 -9.07
CA ALA A 29 2.01 -10.07 -9.30
C ALA A 29 2.30 -11.15 -10.34
N ARG A 30 1.79 -12.37 -10.12
CA ARG A 30 1.84 -13.45 -11.11
C ARG A 30 0.45 -14.06 -11.25
N PRO A 31 0.05 -14.44 -12.48
CA PRO A 31 -1.21 -15.14 -12.73
C PRO A 31 -1.06 -16.64 -12.37
N SER A 32 -0.68 -16.95 -11.13
CA SER A 32 -0.54 -18.32 -10.65
C SER A 32 -1.14 -18.45 -9.26
N ALA A 33 -1.97 -19.47 -9.03
CA ALA A 33 -2.59 -19.73 -7.74
C ALA A 33 -1.57 -20.08 -6.64
N ALA A 34 -0.39 -20.61 -7.01
CA ALA A 34 0.69 -20.90 -6.08
C ALA A 34 1.52 -19.66 -5.72
N TRP A 35 1.37 -18.56 -6.47
CA TRP A 35 2.14 -17.35 -6.20
C TRP A 35 1.72 -16.73 -4.87
N ARG A 36 2.70 -16.21 -4.14
CA ARG A 36 2.51 -15.44 -2.91
C ARG A 36 3.23 -14.10 -3.05
N PRO A 37 2.62 -13.00 -2.58
CA PRO A 37 3.30 -11.72 -2.54
C PRO A 37 4.51 -11.76 -1.61
N PRO A 38 5.53 -10.92 -1.84
CA PRO A 38 6.53 -10.65 -0.82
C PRO A 38 5.85 -10.14 0.45
N VAL A 39 6.25 -10.69 1.59
CA VAL A 39 5.75 -10.33 2.91
C VAL A 39 6.90 -9.78 3.75
N LYS A 40 6.69 -8.62 4.36
CA LYS A 40 7.59 -8.02 5.34
C LYS A 40 6.96 -8.09 6.73
N ALA A 41 7.68 -8.64 7.70
CA ALA A 41 7.31 -8.49 9.11
C ALA A 41 7.55 -7.03 9.52
N LEU A 42 6.55 -6.41 10.15
CA LEU A 42 6.63 -5.06 10.68
C LEU A 42 6.98 -5.12 12.16
N PRO A 43 7.96 -4.33 12.63
CA PRO A 43 8.24 -4.24 14.05
C PRO A 43 7.01 -3.68 14.79
N PRO A 44 6.78 -4.09 16.05
CA PRO A 44 5.70 -3.51 16.83
C PRO A 44 6.01 -2.05 17.14
N LEU A 45 5.00 -1.18 17.08
CA LEU A 45 5.09 0.17 17.60
C LEU A 45 4.83 0.10 19.12
N ASP A 46 5.83 0.48 19.93
CA ASP A 46 5.80 0.31 21.39
C ASP A 46 5.53 -1.14 21.81
N SER A 47 4.58 -1.37 22.73
CA SER A 47 4.11 -2.69 23.15
C SER A 47 2.95 -3.23 22.28
N GLY A 48 2.80 -2.69 21.07
CA GLY A 48 1.74 -3.07 20.12
C GLY A 48 1.96 -4.44 19.45
N PRO A 49 1.01 -4.85 18.58
CA PRO A 49 1.09 -6.13 17.88
C PRO A 49 2.23 -6.16 16.86
N ARG A 50 2.75 -7.35 16.58
CA ARG A 50 3.60 -7.57 15.40
C ARG A 50 2.70 -7.75 14.19
N LEU A 51 2.88 -6.90 13.19
CA LEU A 51 2.09 -6.95 11.96
C LEU A 51 2.94 -7.51 10.82
N SER A 52 2.27 -7.79 9.70
CA SER A 52 2.90 -8.19 8.45
C SER A 52 2.33 -7.39 7.30
N ALA A 53 3.17 -7.02 6.34
CA ALA A 53 2.81 -6.31 5.12
C ALA A 53 3.06 -7.20 3.90
N ALA A 54 2.00 -7.63 3.23
CA ALA A 54 2.06 -8.29 1.94
C ALA A 54 1.87 -7.26 0.83
N ILE A 55 2.78 -7.20 -0.14
CA ILE A 55 2.76 -6.18 -1.20
C ILE A 55 2.51 -6.83 -2.56
N THR A 56 1.54 -6.30 -3.31
CA THR A 56 1.39 -6.59 -4.74
C THR A 56 1.59 -5.32 -5.57
N ARG A 57 2.08 -5.51 -6.78
CA ARG A 57 2.24 -4.44 -7.78
C ARG A 57 1.80 -4.93 -9.14
N ARG A 58 0.85 -4.22 -9.72
CA ARG A 58 0.28 -4.51 -11.04
C ARG A 58 0.52 -3.33 -11.99
N ARG A 59 0.70 -3.59 -13.29
CA ARG A 59 0.78 -2.52 -14.29
C ARG A 59 -0.62 -1.95 -14.53
N VAL A 60 -0.70 -0.63 -14.61
CA VAL A 60 -1.95 0.07 -14.94
C VAL A 60 -2.21 -0.06 -16.44
N GLY A 61 -3.39 -0.54 -16.79
CA GLY A 61 -3.85 -0.69 -18.17
C GLY A 61 -4.40 0.61 -18.77
N PRO A 62 -4.64 0.65 -20.10
CA PRO A 62 -5.06 1.88 -20.80
C PRO A 62 -6.33 2.53 -20.25
N ARG A 63 -7.34 1.73 -19.85
CA ARG A 63 -8.61 2.24 -19.32
C ARG A 63 -8.43 3.03 -18.02
N ALA A 64 -7.65 2.49 -17.09
CA ALA A 64 -7.38 3.17 -15.82
C ALA A 64 -6.55 4.45 -16.01
N ARG A 65 -5.60 4.45 -16.96
CA ARG A 65 -4.87 5.68 -17.35
C ARG A 65 -5.79 6.75 -17.88
N ALA A 66 -6.68 6.40 -18.82
CA ALA A 66 -7.63 7.34 -19.41
C ALA A 66 -8.58 7.95 -18.36
N ARG A 67 -9.03 7.16 -17.37
CA ARG A 67 -9.86 7.67 -16.27
C ARG A 67 -9.12 8.70 -15.40
N ILE A 68 -7.86 8.46 -15.07
CA ILE A 68 -7.04 9.39 -14.27
C ILE A 68 -6.76 10.68 -15.04
N GLN A 69 -6.41 10.57 -16.32
CA GLN A 69 -6.20 11.75 -17.17
C GLN A 69 -7.48 12.57 -17.34
N GLY A 70 -8.63 11.92 -17.49
CA GLY A 70 -9.93 12.58 -17.54
C GLY A 70 -10.36 13.24 -16.23
N TRP A 71 -9.79 12.82 -15.09
CA TRP A 71 -10.00 13.45 -13.79
C TRP A 71 -9.17 14.74 -13.60
N GLY A 72 -8.15 14.97 -14.43
CA GLY A 72 -7.31 16.17 -14.40
C GLY A 72 -5.94 15.98 -13.77
N GLU A 73 -5.59 14.77 -13.34
CA GLU A 73 -4.24 14.46 -12.85
C GLU A 73 -3.23 14.38 -14.00
N GLN A 74 -2.10 15.06 -13.83
CA GLN A 74 -1.08 15.21 -14.87
C GLN A 74 -0.07 14.07 -14.88
N HIS A 75 0.15 13.42 -13.72
CA HIS A 75 1.05 12.29 -13.62
C HIS A 75 0.43 11.04 -14.26
N VAL A 76 1.20 10.36 -15.11
CA VAL A 76 0.73 9.16 -15.81
C VAL A 76 0.89 7.93 -14.91
N PRO A 77 -0.19 7.28 -14.45
CA PRO A 77 -0.08 6.12 -13.58
C PRO A 77 0.49 4.91 -14.36
N ALA A 78 1.52 4.31 -13.78
CA ALA A 78 2.21 3.15 -14.34
C ALA A 78 1.89 1.88 -13.53
N TYR A 79 1.72 2.01 -12.22
CA TYR A 79 1.53 0.91 -11.29
C TYR A 79 0.33 1.13 -10.37
N LEU A 80 -0.35 0.03 -10.05
CA LEU A 80 -1.24 -0.09 -8.91
C LEU A 80 -0.46 -0.82 -7.82
N ILE A 81 -0.28 -0.17 -6.69
CA ILE A 81 0.29 -0.77 -5.48
C ILE A 81 -0.86 -1.18 -4.57
N GLU A 82 -0.75 -2.37 -4.01
CA GLU A 82 -1.63 -2.87 -2.97
C GLU A 82 -0.79 -3.39 -1.82
N ILE A 83 -1.08 -2.93 -0.61
CA ILE A 83 -0.46 -3.42 0.61
C ILE A 83 -1.56 -3.96 1.53
N ARG A 84 -1.38 -5.20 1.97
CA ARG A 84 -2.25 -5.86 2.93
C ARG A 84 -1.51 -5.99 4.25
N ILE A 85 -2.03 -5.32 5.27
CA ILE A 85 -1.51 -5.34 6.64
C ILE A 85 -2.34 -6.33 7.46
N ALA A 86 -1.69 -7.34 8.04
CA ALA A 86 -2.35 -8.38 8.82
C ALA A 86 -1.57 -8.72 10.10
N ASP A 87 -2.30 -9.07 11.16
CA ASP A 87 -1.71 -9.73 12.33
C ASP A 87 -1.47 -11.22 11.99
N PRO A 88 -0.23 -11.74 12.10
CA PRO A 88 0.07 -13.14 11.80
C PRO A 88 -0.68 -14.15 12.69
N THR A 89 -1.19 -13.73 13.84
CA THR A 89 -2.02 -14.56 14.74
C THR A 89 -3.48 -14.69 14.28
N GLY A 90 -3.90 -13.91 13.26
CA GLY A 90 -5.25 -13.94 12.70
C GLY A 90 -6.27 -13.03 13.40
N VAL A 91 -5.83 -12.25 14.39
CA VAL A 91 -6.63 -11.22 15.07
C VAL A 91 -6.92 -10.05 14.11
N PRO A 92 -8.11 -9.42 14.18
CA PRO A 92 -8.39 -8.19 13.44
C PRO A 92 -7.36 -7.10 13.72
N VAL A 93 -6.83 -6.49 12.66
CA VAL A 93 -5.85 -5.41 12.77
C VAL A 93 -6.55 -4.10 13.13
N ASP A 94 -5.94 -3.31 14.02
CA ASP A 94 -6.29 -1.91 14.22
C ASP A 94 -6.03 -1.11 12.92
N GLY A 95 -7.12 -0.65 12.29
CA GLY A 95 -7.07 0.11 11.04
C GLY A 95 -6.29 1.41 11.16
N THR A 96 -6.26 2.06 12.33
CA THR A 96 -5.50 3.29 12.54
C THR A 96 -4.00 3.01 12.55
N LEU A 97 -3.56 1.97 13.26
CA LEU A 97 -2.15 1.55 13.24
C LEU A 97 -1.71 1.09 11.84
N ALA A 98 -2.56 0.31 11.15
CA ALA A 98 -2.26 -0.12 9.78
C ALA A 98 -2.17 1.05 8.80
N ARG A 99 -3.09 2.02 8.91
CA ARG A 99 -3.07 3.25 8.11
C ARG A 99 -1.81 4.05 8.35
N ALA A 100 -1.39 4.20 9.61
CA ALA A 100 -0.18 4.92 9.98
C ALA A 100 1.11 4.32 9.37
N TRP A 101 1.18 2.99 9.25
CA TRP A 101 2.28 2.33 8.53
C TRP A 101 2.32 2.70 7.05
N VAL A 102 1.15 2.79 6.41
CA VAL A 102 1.06 3.15 4.98
C VAL A 102 1.33 4.64 4.78
N ASP A 103 0.80 5.51 5.63
CA ASP A 103 1.06 6.96 5.58
C ASP A 103 2.56 7.25 5.80
N ALA A 104 3.22 6.51 6.69
CA ALA A 104 4.67 6.66 6.92
C ALA A 104 5.48 6.21 5.70
N LEU A 105 4.95 5.26 4.92
CA LEU A 105 5.58 4.74 3.69
C LEU A 105 5.37 5.66 2.48
N VAL A 106 4.18 6.26 2.31
CA VAL A 106 3.90 7.12 1.15
C VAL A 106 4.31 8.58 1.36
N THR A 107 4.64 8.95 2.60
CA THR A 107 4.83 10.32 3.10
C THR A 107 3.54 11.12 3.23
N GLU A 108 3.54 12.12 4.13
CA GLU A 108 2.35 12.92 4.46
C GLU A 108 1.79 13.69 3.24
N GLU A 109 2.67 14.13 2.33
CA GLU A 109 2.28 14.79 1.06
C GLU A 109 1.33 13.93 0.21
N PHE A 110 1.44 12.60 0.29
CA PHE A 110 0.69 11.67 -0.56
C PHE A 110 -0.32 10.83 0.19
N ALA A 111 -0.61 11.13 1.46
CA ALA A 111 -1.58 10.37 2.25
C ALA A 111 -2.96 10.28 1.55
N ASP A 112 -3.41 11.36 0.93
CA ASP A 112 -4.70 11.41 0.21
C ASP A 112 -4.73 10.62 -1.12
N ALA A 113 -3.57 10.15 -1.60
CA ALA A 113 -3.52 9.24 -2.74
C ALA A 113 -3.85 7.78 -2.36
N VAL A 114 -3.87 7.46 -1.06
CA VAL A 114 -4.05 6.11 -0.52
C VAL A 114 -5.50 5.84 -0.12
N HIS A 115 -6.07 4.78 -0.70
CA HIS A 115 -7.45 4.37 -0.48
C HIS A 115 -7.51 3.05 0.28
N ALA A 116 -8.35 2.98 1.31
CA ALA A 116 -8.61 1.74 2.03
C ALA A 116 -9.66 0.91 1.28
N LEU A 117 -9.41 -0.39 1.11
CA LEU A 117 -10.40 -1.34 0.61
C LEU A 117 -11.18 -1.97 1.77
N PRO A 118 -12.48 -2.26 1.60
CA PRO A 118 -13.25 -2.99 2.61
C PRO A 118 -12.65 -4.37 2.89
N ALA A 119 -12.36 -4.64 4.17
CA ALA A 119 -11.85 -5.94 4.63
C ALA A 119 -12.21 -6.18 6.11
N SER A 120 -12.40 -7.44 6.49
CA SER A 120 -12.94 -7.80 7.81
C SER A 120 -11.91 -8.11 8.90
N ARG A 121 -10.65 -8.40 8.53
CA ARG A 121 -9.58 -8.79 9.48
C ARG A 121 -8.21 -8.19 9.20
N ALA A 122 -7.85 -8.06 7.93
CA ALA A 122 -6.66 -7.35 7.49
C ALA A 122 -7.05 -5.97 6.98
N ALA A 123 -6.15 -5.00 7.06
CA ALA A 123 -6.34 -3.70 6.44
C ALA A 123 -5.62 -3.68 5.09
N THR A 124 -6.36 -3.47 4.01
CA THR A 124 -5.79 -3.39 2.66
C THR A 124 -5.87 -1.98 2.13
N PHE A 125 -4.76 -1.46 1.65
CA PHE A 125 -4.66 -0.13 1.08
C PHE A 125 -4.13 -0.20 -0.35
N VAL A 126 -4.63 0.69 -1.20
CA VAL A 126 -4.25 0.79 -2.60
C VAL A 126 -3.97 2.22 -3.00
N TRP A 127 -3.01 2.39 -3.91
CA TRP A 127 -2.78 3.68 -4.58
C TRP A 127 -2.18 3.45 -5.96
N LEU A 128 -2.31 4.46 -6.82
CA LEU A 128 -1.62 4.50 -8.10
C LEU A 128 -0.24 5.13 -7.92
N ALA A 129 0.73 4.69 -8.70
CA ALA A 129 2.06 5.26 -8.75
C ALA A 129 2.54 5.42 -10.20
N ASP A 130 3.36 6.42 -10.45
CA ASP A 130 3.98 6.65 -11.75
C ASP A 130 5.17 5.70 -12.01
N ARG A 131 5.94 5.92 -13.09
CA ARG A 131 7.10 5.07 -13.42
C ARG A 131 8.26 5.19 -12.42
N THR A 132 8.30 6.26 -11.64
CA THR A 132 9.28 6.51 -10.58
C THR A 132 8.77 6.09 -9.20
N PHE A 133 7.62 5.42 -9.14
CA PHE A 133 6.93 5.01 -7.92
C PHE A 133 6.42 6.16 -7.04
N ARG A 134 6.36 7.38 -7.59
CA ARG A 134 5.72 8.49 -6.90
C ARG A 134 4.20 8.28 -6.90
N PRO A 135 3.50 8.40 -5.75
CA PRO A 135 2.06 8.27 -5.72
C PRO A 135 1.36 9.27 -6.66
N VAL A 136 0.27 8.83 -7.27
CA VAL A 136 -0.57 9.60 -8.19
C VAL A 136 -1.93 9.75 -7.54
N PHE A 137 -2.39 10.98 -7.36
CA PHE A 137 -3.71 11.21 -6.77
C PHE A 137 -4.79 10.61 -7.66
N SER A 138 -5.84 10.12 -7.02
CA SER A 138 -6.95 9.49 -7.71
C SER A 138 -8.22 9.56 -6.85
N PRO A 139 -9.40 9.62 -7.48
CA PRO A 139 -10.65 9.51 -6.73
C PRO A 139 -10.84 8.07 -6.27
N ALA A 140 -11.46 7.89 -5.09
CA ALA A 140 -11.73 6.56 -4.52
C ALA A 140 -12.52 5.64 -5.48
N SER A 141 -13.39 6.22 -6.31
CA SER A 141 -14.18 5.50 -7.32
C SER A 141 -13.35 4.80 -8.41
N MET A 142 -12.04 5.05 -8.46
CA MET A 142 -11.12 4.26 -9.29
C MET A 142 -10.99 2.81 -8.82
N PHE A 143 -11.25 2.55 -7.53
CA PHE A 143 -11.06 1.26 -6.88
C PHE A 143 -12.39 0.58 -6.55
N ASP A 144 -13.52 1.13 -7.00
CA ASP A 144 -14.84 0.50 -6.84
C ASP A 144 -14.85 -0.91 -7.43
N GLY A 145 -15.40 -1.86 -6.67
CA GLY A 145 -15.43 -3.28 -7.04
C GLY A 145 -14.11 -4.02 -6.84
N MET A 146 -13.05 -3.37 -6.34
CA MET A 146 -11.90 -4.07 -5.79
C MET A 146 -12.19 -4.54 -4.37
N PHE A 147 -11.85 -5.80 -4.12
CA PHE A 147 -11.85 -6.39 -2.78
C PHE A 147 -10.44 -6.78 -2.40
N ALA A 148 -10.15 -6.80 -1.10
CA ALA A 148 -8.91 -7.37 -0.61
C ALA A 148 -8.75 -8.81 -1.13
N ALA A 149 -7.57 -9.12 -1.66
CA ALA A 149 -7.20 -10.47 -2.12
C ALA A 149 -7.01 -11.45 -0.95
#